data_AF-A0A2D7VZG7-F1
#
_entry.id   AF-A0A2D7VZG7-F1
#
_cell.length_a   1.000
_cell.length_b   1.000
_cell.length_c   1.000
_cell.angle_alpha   90.00
_cell.angle_beta   90.00
_cell.angle_gamma   90.00
#
_symmetry.space_group_name_H-M   'P 1'
#
loop_
_entity.id
_entity.type
_entity.pdbx_description
1 polymer ?
#
loop_
_entity_poly.entity_id
_entity_poly.type
_entity_poly.pdbx_seq_one_letter_code
_entity_poly.pdbx_strand_id
1 'polypeptide(L)'
;MDELRIVRRFTTYLKEEQGQTREFKKMPIYSPVDFAICNSRKVTGWLEVRSQNFSYDDHRHVVIDLRKLYKLRDWAEWSTDAPVYFAVGFTDGITAIASVTPQIEEHIIDVKWMNRKRPRDDQDNAPAAWLSKEMFTLI
;
A
#
# COMPACT_ATOMS: atom_id res chain seq x y z
N MET A 1 10.87 -2.12 9.61
CA MET A 1 10.15 -0.87 9.91
C MET A 1 8.79 -1.23 10.49
N ASP A 2 8.29 -0.46 11.45
CA ASP A 2 7.02 -0.72 12.14
C ASP A 2 5.83 -0.14 11.35
N GLU A 3 4.78 -0.93 11.09
CA GLU A 3 3.53 -0.50 10.45
C GLU A 3 2.95 0.75 11.13
N LEU A 4 3.08 0.83 12.46
CA LEU A 4 2.62 1.96 13.26
C LEU A 4 3.28 3.28 12.83
N ARG A 5 4.55 3.24 12.40
CA ARG A 5 5.28 4.42 11.92
C ARG A 5 4.71 4.92 10.60
N ILE A 6 4.38 4.01 9.68
CA ILE A 6 3.80 4.34 8.38
C ILE A 6 2.41 4.97 8.58
N VAL A 7 1.57 4.36 9.41
CA VAL A 7 0.22 4.90 9.73
C VAL A 7 0.30 6.29 10.36
N ARG A 8 1.23 6.52 11.29
CA ARG A 8 1.44 7.84 11.93
C ARG A 8 1.85 8.91 10.91
N ARG A 9 2.77 8.60 10.00
CA ARG A 9 3.17 9.53 8.93
C ARG A 9 2.00 9.84 8.02
N PHE A 10 1.27 8.82 7.59
CA PHE A 10 0.12 9.02 6.73
C PHE A 10 -1.01 9.80 7.39
N THR A 11 -1.23 9.60 8.69
CA THR A 11 -2.18 10.42 9.49
C THR A 11 -1.77 11.90 9.48
N THR A 12 -0.48 12.18 9.63
CA THR A 12 0.07 13.54 9.61
C THR A 12 -0.11 14.17 8.25
N TYR A 13 0.27 13.46 7.19
CA TYR A 13 0.06 13.87 5.80
C TYR A 13 -1.41 14.22 5.51
N LEU A 14 -2.36 13.34 5.86
CA LEU A 14 -3.79 13.62 5.63
C LEU A 14 -4.28 14.84 6.42
N LYS A 15 -3.75 15.08 7.62
CA LYS A 15 -4.10 16.25 8.42
C LYS A 15 -3.58 17.54 7.79
N GLU A 16 -2.35 17.52 7.29
CA GLU A 16 -1.71 18.68 6.65
C GLU A 16 -2.34 19.02 5.31
N GLU A 17 -2.57 18.02 4.45
CA GLU A 17 -3.15 18.21 3.12
C GLU A 17 -4.64 18.54 3.14
N GLN A 18 -5.40 17.94 4.07
CA GLN A 18 -6.87 17.98 4.02
C GLN A 18 -7.51 18.64 5.24
N GLY A 19 -6.70 19.13 6.18
CA GLY A 19 -7.16 19.88 7.35
C GLY A 19 -8.05 19.09 8.33
N GLN A 20 -8.10 17.76 8.24
CA GLN A 20 -9.00 16.93 9.04
C GLN A 20 -8.25 15.83 9.80
N THR A 21 -8.56 15.70 11.10
CA THR A 21 -8.13 14.56 11.91
C THR A 21 -8.94 13.33 11.52
N ARG A 22 -8.26 12.26 11.09
CA ARG A 22 -8.89 10.98 10.73
C ARG A 22 -8.50 9.88 11.70
N GLU A 23 -9.44 8.97 11.95
CA GLU A 23 -9.22 7.76 12.75
C GLU A 23 -8.90 6.57 11.84
N PHE A 24 -8.00 5.70 12.26
CA PHE A 24 -7.67 4.46 11.54
C PHE A 24 -8.20 3.27 12.32
N LYS A 25 -9.09 2.50 11.70
CA LYS A 25 -9.65 1.26 12.29
C LYS A 25 -9.05 0.05 11.58
N LYS A 26 -8.38 -0.83 12.31
CA LYS A 26 -7.79 -2.05 11.74
C LYS A 26 -8.90 -2.95 11.20
N MET A 27 -8.71 -3.43 9.98
CA MET A 27 -9.64 -4.33 9.31
C MET A 27 -9.35 -5.79 9.68
N PRO A 28 -10.32 -6.70 9.50
CA PRO A 28 -10.09 -8.14 9.68
C PRO A 28 -8.98 -8.66 8.78
N ILE A 29 -8.27 -9.71 9.21
CA ILE A 29 -7.09 -10.29 8.54
C ILE A 29 -7.33 -10.64 7.06
N TYR A 30 -8.55 -11.02 6.69
CA TYR A 30 -8.91 -11.40 5.32
C TYR A 30 -9.26 -10.22 4.41
N SER A 31 -9.27 -8.99 4.95
CA SER A 31 -9.59 -7.80 4.17
C SER A 31 -8.49 -7.51 3.13
N PRO A 32 -8.86 -7.03 1.93
CA PRO A 32 -7.89 -6.50 0.96
C PRO A 32 -7.10 -5.31 1.47
N VAL A 33 -7.56 -4.61 2.52
CA VAL A 33 -6.91 -3.43 3.09
C VAL A 33 -6.63 -3.63 4.58
N ASP A 34 -5.57 -3.01 5.11
CA ASP A 34 -5.21 -3.08 6.52
C ASP A 34 -6.09 -2.21 7.43
N PHE A 35 -6.47 -1.02 6.96
CA PHE A 35 -7.22 -0.06 7.76
C PHE A 35 -8.37 0.60 6.98
N ALA A 36 -9.47 0.85 7.67
CA ALA A 36 -10.47 1.84 7.27
C ALA A 36 -10.07 3.21 7.83
N ILE A 37 -10.16 4.24 6.99
CA ILE A 37 -9.93 5.62 7.36
C ILE A 37 -11.28 6.27 7.63
N CYS A 38 -11.52 6.67 8.87
CA CYS A 38 -12.81 7.19 9.31
C CYS A 38 -12.72 8.68 9.64
N ASN A 39 -13.75 9.43 9.28
CA ASN A 39 -14.06 10.71 9.90
C ASN A 39 -15.32 10.50 10.76
N SER A 40 -15.16 10.51 12.08
CA SER A 40 -16.19 10.16 13.04
C SER A 40 -16.79 8.76 12.75
N ARG A 41 -18.04 8.69 12.27
CA ARG A 41 -18.72 7.43 11.94
C ARG A 41 -18.68 7.06 10.46
N LYS A 42 -18.16 7.93 9.59
CA LYS A 42 -18.15 7.72 8.14
C LYS A 42 -16.79 7.19 7.70
N VAL A 43 -16.78 6.13 6.87
CA VAL A 43 -15.58 5.71 6.14
C VAL A 43 -15.32 6.70 5.01
N THR A 44 -14.09 7.18 4.93
CA THR A 44 -13.63 8.26 4.05
C THR A 44 -12.40 7.86 3.23
N GLY A 45 -11.96 6.62 3.37
CA GLY A 45 -10.84 6.04 2.63
C GLY A 45 -10.44 4.70 3.23
N TRP A 46 -9.53 4.03 2.54
CA TRP A 46 -8.96 2.75 2.94
C TRP A 46 -7.46 2.82 2.82
N LEU A 47 -6.74 2.07 3.65
CA LEU A 47 -5.28 2.06 3.64
C LEU A 47 -4.77 0.62 3.67
N GLU A 48 -3.92 0.29 2.72
CA GLU A 48 -3.03 -0.85 2.76
C GLU A 48 -1.62 -0.41 3.12
N VAL A 49 -0.96 -1.13 4.04
CA VAL A 49 0.38 -0.80 4.50
C VAL A 49 1.36 -1.93 4.15
N ARG A 50 2.50 -1.59 3.56
CA ARG A 50 3.59 -2.54 3.31
C ARG A 50 4.93 -1.99 3.74
N SER A 51 5.83 -2.89 4.11
CA SER A 51 7.23 -2.59 4.39
C SER A 51 8.11 -3.29 3.36
N GLN A 52 9.03 -2.54 2.75
CA GLN A 52 10.11 -3.08 1.94
C GLN A 52 11.32 -3.37 2.81
N ASN A 53 12.06 -4.42 2.45
CA ASN A 53 13.30 -4.81 3.12
C ASN A 53 14.54 -4.19 2.46
N PHE A 54 14.36 -3.10 1.70
CA PHE A 54 15.39 -2.34 1.04
C PHE A 54 15.17 -0.83 1.21
N SER A 55 16.22 -0.05 0.99
CA SER A 55 16.20 1.42 1.00
C SER A 55 15.39 1.95 -0.18
N TYR A 56 14.78 3.14 -0.06
CA TYR A 56 14.11 3.76 -1.19
C TYR A 56 15.14 3.93 -2.31
N ASP A 57 16.24 4.65 -2.10
CA ASP A 57 17.15 5.02 -3.19
C ASP A 57 17.85 3.83 -3.89
N ASP A 58 18.00 2.70 -3.22
CA ASP A 58 18.69 1.52 -3.75
C ASP A 58 17.91 0.81 -4.87
N HIS A 59 16.59 1.03 -4.96
CA HIS A 59 15.72 0.33 -5.91
C HIS A 59 14.85 1.31 -6.69
N ARG A 60 14.64 1.06 -7.98
CA ARG A 60 13.77 1.89 -8.83
C ARG A 60 12.27 1.56 -8.69
N HIS A 61 11.94 0.52 -7.94
CA HIS A 61 10.60 -0.08 -7.96
C HIS A 61 10.08 -0.39 -6.56
N VAL A 62 8.77 -0.42 -6.44
CA VAL A 62 8.05 -0.95 -5.27
C VAL A 62 7.56 -2.35 -5.59
N VAL A 63 7.78 -3.31 -4.69
CA VAL A 63 7.40 -4.70 -4.93
C VAL A 63 6.16 -5.06 -4.11
N ILE A 64 5.18 -5.68 -4.75
CA ILE A 64 3.97 -6.20 -4.11
C ILE A 64 3.60 -7.56 -4.70
N ASP A 65 3.05 -8.46 -3.89
CA ASP A 65 2.41 -9.68 -4.39
C ASP A 65 1.33 -9.33 -5.44
N LEU A 66 1.37 -9.98 -6.60
CA LEU A 66 0.49 -9.65 -7.73
C LEU A 66 -0.98 -9.89 -7.38
N ARG A 67 -1.29 -10.96 -6.63
CA ARG A 67 -2.66 -11.25 -6.22
C ARG A 67 -3.17 -10.18 -5.26
N LYS A 68 -2.33 -9.68 -4.35
CA LYS A 68 -2.67 -8.58 -3.46
C LYS A 68 -2.92 -7.29 -4.26
N LEU A 69 -2.11 -7.00 -5.28
CA LEU A 69 -2.34 -5.85 -6.16
C LEU A 69 -3.72 -5.90 -6.83
N TYR A 70 -4.09 -7.05 -7.40
CA TYR A 70 -5.43 -7.21 -7.99
C TYR A 70 -6.56 -7.07 -6.98
N LYS A 71 -6.41 -7.62 -5.76
CA LYS A 71 -7.39 -7.40 -4.69
C LYS A 71 -7.55 -5.93 -4.32
N LEU A 72 -6.47 -5.14 -4.33
CA LEU A 72 -6.54 -3.70 -4.08
C LEU A 72 -7.22 -2.95 -5.23
N ARG A 73 -6.91 -3.31 -6.48
CA ARG A 73 -7.58 -2.79 -7.67
C ARG A 73 -9.08 -3.03 -7.61
N ASP A 74 -9.50 -4.28 -7.39
CA ASP A 74 -10.91 -4.65 -7.30
C ASP A 74 -11.62 -3.93 -6.14
N TRP A 75 -10.92 -3.74 -5.02
CA TRP A 75 -11.44 -2.97 -3.89
C TRP A 75 -11.61 -1.49 -4.23
N ALA A 76 -10.68 -0.90 -5.01
CA ALA A 76 -10.77 0.47 -5.47
C ALA A 76 -11.91 0.68 -6.48
N GLU A 77 -12.16 -0.31 -7.34
CA GLU A 77 -13.30 -0.30 -8.25
C GLU A 77 -14.64 -0.38 -7.50
N TRP A 78 -14.72 -1.22 -6.47
CA TRP A 78 -15.91 -1.32 -5.61
C TRP A 78 -16.13 -0.05 -4.75
N SER A 79 -15.05 0.55 -4.25
CA SER A 79 -15.10 1.67 -3.32
C SER A 79 -15.15 3.05 -4.02
N THR A 80 -16.21 3.31 -4.78
CA THR A 80 -16.33 4.53 -5.59
C THR A 80 -16.31 5.83 -4.77
N ASP A 81 -16.83 5.80 -3.54
CA ASP A 81 -17.00 6.99 -2.69
C ASP A 81 -15.86 7.22 -1.69
N ALA A 82 -14.88 6.30 -1.64
CA ALA A 82 -13.79 6.35 -0.67
C ALA A 82 -12.48 5.87 -1.31
N PRO A 83 -11.43 6.71 -1.37
CA PRO A 83 -10.18 6.34 -2.02
C PRO A 83 -9.48 5.20 -1.30
N VAL A 84 -8.80 4.35 -2.07
CA VAL A 84 -7.92 3.30 -1.56
C VAL A 84 -6.49 3.78 -1.66
N TYR A 85 -5.77 3.83 -0.54
CA TYR A 85 -4.38 4.23 -0.48
C TYR A 85 -3.48 3.01 -0.28
N PHE A 86 -2.34 3.03 -0.95
CA PHE A 86 -1.26 2.09 -0.75
C PHE A 86 -0.04 2.83 -0.19
N ALA A 87 0.28 2.58 1.08
CA ALA A 87 1.43 3.17 1.76
C ALA A 87 2.55 2.16 1.95
N VAL A 88 3.77 2.58 1.63
CA VAL A 88 4.95 1.73 1.63
C VAL A 88 6.06 2.39 2.42
N GLY A 89 6.60 1.68 3.40
CA GLY A 89 7.77 2.09 4.17
C GLY A 89 9.04 1.35 3.74
N PHE A 90 10.19 2.03 3.79
CA PHE A 90 11.49 1.53 3.34
C PHE A 90 12.50 1.45 4.50
N THR A 91 13.63 0.74 4.37
CA THR A 91 14.53 0.53 5.51
C THR A 91 15.25 1.79 5.99
N ASP A 92 15.39 2.79 5.12
CA ASP A 92 15.99 4.11 5.39
C ASP A 92 15.06 5.07 6.16
N GLY A 93 13.81 4.68 6.42
CA GLY A 93 12.86 5.51 7.13
C GLY A 93 11.89 6.30 6.24
N ILE A 94 12.03 6.22 4.92
CA ILE A 94 11.15 6.89 3.95
C ILE A 94 9.79 6.19 3.91
N THR A 95 8.73 6.97 3.68
CA THR A 95 7.38 6.48 3.41
C THR A 95 6.90 7.09 2.10
N ALA A 96 6.35 6.24 1.24
CA ALA A 96 5.80 6.63 -0.05
C ALA A 96 4.35 6.16 -0.13
N ILE A 97 3.48 6.97 -0.74
CA ILE A 97 2.04 6.69 -0.84
C ILE A 97 1.56 6.81 -2.27
N ALA A 98 0.60 5.98 -2.66
CA ALA A 98 -0.11 6.10 -3.92
C ALA A 98 -1.62 5.94 -3.70
N SER A 99 -2.42 6.63 -4.51
CA SER A 99 -3.83 6.28 -4.65
C SER A 99 -3.94 5.09 -5.60
N VAL A 100 -4.64 4.04 -5.17
CA VAL A 100 -4.95 2.89 -6.03
C VAL A 100 -6.14 3.25 -6.90
N THR A 101 -5.98 3.11 -8.20
CA THR A 101 -7.03 3.27 -9.21
C THR A 101 -7.24 1.95 -9.93
N PRO A 102 -8.38 1.76 -10.65
CA PRO A 102 -8.57 0.58 -11.50
C PRO A 102 -7.46 0.40 -12.55
N GLN A 103 -6.81 1.49 -12.97
CA GLN A 103 -5.70 1.52 -13.93
C GLN A 103 -4.32 1.26 -13.30
N ILE A 104 -4.24 0.82 -12.04
CA ILE A 104 -2.96 0.61 -11.36
C ILE A 104 -1.99 -0.32 -12.11
N GLU A 105 -2.52 -1.19 -12.98
CA GLU A 105 -1.74 -2.08 -13.83
C GLU A 105 -0.83 -1.36 -14.84
N GLU A 106 -1.20 -0.14 -15.25
CA GLU A 106 -0.38 0.69 -16.15
C GLU A 106 0.95 1.10 -15.49
N HIS A 107 1.03 1.01 -14.16
CA HIS A 107 2.25 1.29 -13.40
C HIS A 107 3.10 0.04 -13.13
N ILE A 108 2.67 -1.15 -13.58
CA ILE A 108 3.47 -2.38 -13.50
C ILE A 108 4.57 -2.33 -14.56
N ILE A 109 5.82 -2.25 -14.10
CA ILE A 109 7.00 -2.27 -14.96
C ILE A 109 7.40 -3.72 -15.29
N ASP A 110 7.24 -4.63 -14.34
CA ASP A 110 7.62 -6.03 -14.51
C ASP A 110 6.80 -6.93 -13.56
N VAL A 111 6.71 -8.22 -13.91
CA VAL A 111 6.13 -9.27 -13.08
C VAL A 111 7.14 -10.39 -12.96
N LYS A 112 7.61 -10.65 -11.74
CA LYS A 112 8.63 -11.68 -11.48
C LYS A 112 8.12 -12.74 -10.52
N TRP A 113 8.44 -13.98 -10.83
CA TRP A 113 8.31 -15.08 -9.89
C TRP A 113 9.42 -14.97 -8.85
N MET A 114 9.05 -14.79 -7.59
CA MET A 114 10.00 -14.69 -6.50
C MET A 114 10.42 -16.09 -6.06
N ASN A 115 11.11 -16.86 -6.92
CA ASN A 115 11.50 -18.22 -6.58
C ASN A 115 12.55 -18.23 -5.45
N ARG A 116 12.09 -18.38 -4.21
CA ARG A 116 12.97 -18.61 -3.08
C ARG A 116 13.49 -20.04 -3.13
N LYS A 117 14.81 -20.19 -2.98
CA LYS A 117 15.46 -21.52 -2.85
C LYS A 117 14.91 -22.36 -1.69
N ARG A 118 14.31 -21.71 -0.68
CA ARG A 118 13.63 -22.34 0.47
C ARG A 118 12.36 -21.55 0.79
N PRO A 119 11.23 -21.86 0.13
CA PRO A 119 9.97 -21.17 0.38
C PRO A 119 9.45 -21.55 1.77
N ARG A 120 8.94 -20.56 2.51
CA ARG A 120 8.31 -20.76 3.82
C ARG A 120 6.85 -21.17 3.68
N ASP A 121 6.18 -20.68 2.63
CA ASP A 121 4.79 -20.96 2.26
C ASP A 121 4.56 -20.68 0.77
N ASP A 122 3.31 -20.84 0.31
CA ASP A 122 2.93 -20.63 -1.09
C ASP A 122 3.07 -19.16 -1.55
N GLN A 123 3.13 -18.19 -0.62
CA GLN A 123 3.36 -16.78 -0.98
C GLN A 123 4.81 -16.55 -1.41
N ASP A 124 5.75 -17.32 -0.88
CA ASP A 124 7.15 -17.30 -1.32
C ASP A 124 7.35 -17.87 -2.74
N ASN A 125 6.30 -18.41 -3.38
CA ASN A 125 6.29 -18.84 -4.78
C ASN A 125 5.27 -18.07 -5.64
N ALA A 126 4.70 -16.96 -5.15
CA ALA A 126 3.75 -16.17 -5.90
C ALA A 126 4.46 -15.16 -6.83
N PRO A 127 3.86 -14.80 -7.98
CA PRO A 127 4.35 -13.70 -8.79
C PRO A 127 4.21 -12.37 -8.04
N ALA A 128 5.25 -11.54 -8.13
CA ALA A 128 5.26 -10.19 -7.57
C ALA A 128 5.29 -9.15 -8.70
N ALA A 129 4.48 -8.11 -8.56
CA ALA A 129 4.48 -6.94 -9.42
C ALA A 129 5.52 -5.94 -8.95
N TRP A 130 6.26 -5.38 -9.91
CA TRP A 130 7.22 -4.31 -9.71
C TRP A 130 6.59 -3.02 -10.21
N LEU A 131 6.16 -2.17 -9.28
CA LEU A 131 5.50 -0.90 -9.58
C LEU A 131 6.51 0.21 -9.79
N SER A 132 6.24 1.10 -10.75
CA SER A 132 6.98 2.35 -10.93
C SER A 132 6.94 3.18 -9.66
N LYS A 133 8.07 3.76 -9.26
CA LYS A 133 8.09 4.74 -8.17
C LYS A 133 7.38 6.05 -8.50
N GLU A 134 7.23 6.37 -9.77
CA GLU A 134 6.60 7.62 -10.24
C GLU A 134 5.12 7.72 -9.83
N MET A 135 4.46 6.59 -9.56
CA MET A 135 3.08 6.61 -9.05
C MET A 135 3.00 7.00 -7.56
N PHE A 136 4.13 7.07 -6.84
CA PHE A 136 4.17 7.32 -5.41
C PHE A 136 4.62 8.75 -5.08
N THR A 137 3.99 9.33 -4.08
CA THR A 137 4.38 10.60 -3.45
C THR A 137 5.10 10.32 -2.13
N LEU A 138 6.21 11.00 -1.85
CA LEU A 138 6.95 10.87 -0.59
C LEU A 138 6.29 11.69 0.52
N ILE A 139 6.24 11.13 1.74
CA ILE A 139 5.64 11.74 2.95
C ILE A 139 6.45 11.51 4.24
#